data_AF-A0A3A5KHY1-F1
#
_entry.id   AF-A0A3A5KHY1-F1
#
_cell.length_a   1.000
_cell.length_b   1.000
_cell.length_c   1.000
_cell.angle_alpha   90.00
_cell.angle_beta   90.00
_cell.angle_gamma   90.00
#
_symmetry.space_group_name_H-M   'P 1'
#
loop_
_entity.id
_entity.type
_entity.pdbx_description
1 polymer ?
#
loop_
_entity_poly.entity_id
_entity_poly.type
_entity_poly.pdbx_seq_one_letter_code
_entity_poly.pdbx_strand_id
1 'polypeptide(L)'
;MLLNLDTSWLLMTVATVAVFGFFFGTALDAIMRDDGFGSTGNTLLFTLGFFVAVMVANEHGVSLRDLKLAIAWGLGGAFTFISTMAFIKAGLARW
;
A
#
# COMPACT_ATOMS: atom_id res chain seq x y z
N MET A 1 11.59 -6.50 12.33
CA MET A 1 10.77 -7.54 12.99
C MET A 1 9.99 -8.41 11.99
N LEU A 2 9.57 -7.89 10.82
CA LEU A 2 8.88 -8.69 9.79
C LEU A 2 9.67 -9.91 9.30
N LEU A 3 10.99 -9.80 9.12
CA LEU A 3 11.84 -10.92 8.67
C LEU A 3 12.07 -12.02 9.72
N ASN A 4 11.66 -11.81 10.98
CA ASN A 4 11.75 -12.79 12.07
C ASN A 4 10.40 -13.46 12.37
N LEU A 5 9.36 -13.17 11.57
CA LEU A 5 8.09 -13.88 11.66
C LEU A 5 8.21 -15.21 10.92
N ASP A 6 7.60 -16.24 11.51
CA ASP A 6 7.39 -17.54 10.88
C ASP A 6 6.85 -17.32 9.46
N THR A 7 7.44 -17.97 8.45
CA THR A 7 7.18 -17.67 7.03
C THR A 7 5.69 -17.75 6.69
N SER A 8 4.97 -18.66 7.37
CA SER A 8 3.50 -18.79 7.28
C SER A 8 2.76 -17.51 7.71
N TRP A 9 3.21 -16.84 8.75
CA TRP A 9 2.57 -15.62 9.28
C TRP A 9 2.81 -14.42 8.36
N LEU A 10 4.00 -14.34 7.77
CA LEU A 10 4.33 -13.31 6.78
C LEU A 10 3.50 -13.51 5.50
N LEU A 11 3.38 -14.75 5.03
CA LEU A 11 2.51 -15.10 3.90
C LEU A 11 1.05 -14.75 4.15
N MET A 12 0.50 -15.05 5.34
CA MET A 12 -0.87 -14.67 5.70
C MET A 12 -1.09 -13.16 5.72
N THR A 13 -0.10 -12.41 6.21
CA THR A 13 -0.15 -10.94 6.21
C THR A 13 -0.15 -10.40 4.78
N VAL A 14 0.75 -10.88 3.93
CA VAL A 14 0.82 -10.49 2.51
C VAL A 14 -0.46 -10.86 1.77
N ALA A 15 -0.98 -12.07 1.95
CA ALA A 15 -2.22 -12.51 1.32
C ALA A 15 -3.41 -11.64 1.74
N THR A 16 -3.52 -11.33 3.03
CA THR A 16 -4.60 -10.47 3.55
C THR A 16 -4.50 -9.07 2.94
N VAL A 17 -3.32 -8.44 2.97
CA VAL A 17 -3.11 -7.11 2.39
C VAL A 17 -3.34 -7.12 0.87
N ALA A 18 -2.99 -8.20 0.17
CA ALA A 18 -3.23 -8.33 -1.26
C ALA A 18 -4.73 -8.42 -1.58
N VAL A 19 -5.51 -9.18 -0.81
CA VAL A 19 -6.98 -9.25 -0.98
C VAL A 19 -7.61 -7.87 -0.73
N PHE A 20 -7.28 -7.21 0.37
CA PHE A 20 -7.78 -5.85 0.62
C PHE A 20 -7.30 -4.85 -0.44
N GLY A 21 -6.02 -4.92 -0.82
CA GLY A 21 -5.44 -4.10 -1.88
C GLY A 21 -6.13 -4.30 -3.22
N PHE A 22 -6.65 -5.50 -3.51
CA PHE A 22 -7.46 -5.75 -4.70
C PHE A 22 -8.79 -4.99 -4.67
N PHE A 23 -9.52 -5.04 -3.55
CA PHE A 23 -10.74 -4.26 -3.38
C PHE A 23 -10.49 -2.75 -3.45
N PHE A 24 -9.43 -2.26 -2.80
CA PHE A 24 -9.07 -0.85 -2.87
C PHE A 24 -8.59 -0.45 -4.28
N GLY A 25 -7.79 -1.26 -4.94
CA GLY A 25 -7.29 -0.99 -6.28
C GLY A 25 -8.39 -0.94 -7.33
N THR A 26 -9.37 -1.86 -7.26
CA THR A 26 -10.57 -1.84 -8.12
C THR A 26 -11.44 -0.61 -7.85
N ALA A 27 -11.65 -0.25 -6.57
CA ALA A 27 -12.39 0.96 -6.21
C ALA A 27 -11.68 2.24 -6.69
N LEU A 28 -10.36 2.32 -6.52
CA LEU A 28 -9.54 3.43 -7.01
C LEU A 28 -9.57 3.51 -8.53
N ASP A 29 -9.56 2.38 -9.23
CA ASP A 29 -9.67 2.35 -10.69
C ASP A 29 -11.00 2.95 -11.17
N ALA A 30 -12.10 2.62 -10.48
CA ALA A 30 -13.41 3.19 -10.80
C ALA A 30 -13.49 4.71 -10.56
N ILE A 31 -12.76 5.22 -9.55
CA ILE A 31 -12.72 6.66 -9.23
C ILE A 31 -11.77 7.41 -10.16
N MET A 32 -10.56 6.89 -10.38
CA MET A 32 -9.49 7.56 -11.11
C MET A 32 -9.60 7.38 -12.62
N ARG A 33 -10.28 6.32 -13.10
CA ARG A 33 -10.47 6.02 -14.52
C ARG A 33 -9.15 6.15 -15.29
N ASP A 34 -9.07 7.06 -16.26
CA ASP A 34 -7.90 7.24 -17.13
C ASP A 34 -6.67 7.82 -16.39
N ASP A 35 -6.89 8.50 -15.26
CA ASP A 35 -5.81 9.04 -14.43
C ASP A 35 -5.14 7.96 -13.56
N GLY A 36 -5.79 6.80 -13.37
CA GLY A 36 -5.29 5.67 -12.57
C GLY A 36 -4.33 4.74 -13.31
N PHE A 37 -3.78 3.73 -12.63
CA PHE A 37 -2.89 2.73 -13.23
C PHE A 37 -3.62 1.43 -13.63
N GLY A 38 -4.95 1.48 -13.77
CA GLY A 38 -5.78 0.28 -13.87
C GLY A 38 -5.95 -0.41 -12.51
N SER A 39 -6.95 -1.28 -12.41
CA SER A 39 -7.21 -2.09 -11.21
C SER A 39 -5.95 -2.80 -10.67
N THR A 40 -5.27 -3.59 -11.51
CA THR A 40 -4.07 -4.35 -11.11
C THR A 40 -2.91 -3.45 -10.69
N GLY A 41 -2.68 -2.35 -11.42
CA GLY A 41 -1.61 -1.40 -11.11
C GLY A 41 -1.86 -0.66 -9.81
N ASN A 42 -3.09 -0.19 -9.59
CA ASN A 42 -3.50 0.44 -8.35
C ASN A 42 -3.36 -0.52 -7.16
N THR A 43 -3.77 -1.79 -7.30
CA THR A 43 -3.59 -2.80 -6.25
C THR A 43 -2.11 -3.02 -5.91
N LEU A 44 -1.24 -3.18 -6.91
CA LEU A 44 0.19 -3.36 -6.71
C LEU A 44 0.81 -2.16 -5.99
N LEU A 45 0.52 -0.95 -6.45
CA LEU A 45 1.02 0.28 -5.83
C LEU A 45 0.48 0.45 -4.40
N PHE A 46 -0.78 0.09 -4.16
CA PHE A 46 -1.39 0.16 -2.83
C PHE A 46 -0.69 -0.79 -1.85
N THR A 47 -0.55 -2.05 -2.25
CA THR A 47 0.11 -3.07 -1.43
C THR A 47 1.58 -2.74 -1.19
N LEU A 48 2.31 -2.27 -2.21
CA LEU A 48 3.69 -1.81 -2.04
C LEU A 48 3.79 -0.63 -1.09
N GLY A 49 2.97 0.40 -1.27
CA GLY A 49 2.94 1.57 -0.39
C GLY A 49 2.62 1.21 1.06
N PHE A 50 1.72 0.24 1.27
CA PHE A 50 1.40 -0.30 2.59
C PHE A 50 2.64 -0.90 3.27
N PHE A 51 3.31 -1.85 2.60
CA PHE A 51 4.46 -2.53 3.18
C PHE A 51 5.66 -1.60 3.37
N VAL A 52 5.92 -0.71 2.40
CA VAL A 52 7.01 0.28 2.50
C VAL A 52 6.78 1.18 3.72
N ALA A 53 5.57 1.70 3.92
CA ALA A 53 5.30 2.56 5.08
C ALA A 53 5.39 1.82 6.40
N VAL A 54 4.92 0.58 6.48
CA VAL A 54 5.09 -0.26 7.66
C VAL A 54 6.58 -0.53 7.93
N MET A 55 7.39 -0.80 6.91
CA MET A 55 8.84 -0.98 7.07
C MET A 55 9.53 0.30 7.55
N VAL A 56 9.23 1.45 6.95
CA VAL A 56 9.80 2.74 7.35
C VAL A 56 9.41 3.09 8.80
N ALA A 57 8.14 2.89 9.17
CA ALA A 57 7.69 3.10 10.54
C ALA A 57 8.41 2.17 11.54
N ASN A 58 8.62 0.90 11.15
CA ASN A 58 9.37 -0.06 11.96
C ASN A 58 10.83 0.39 12.18
N GLU A 59 11.50 0.91 11.15
CA GLU A 59 12.89 1.39 11.26
C GLU A 59 13.00 2.67 12.09
N HIS A 60 11.98 3.53 12.05
CA HIS A 60 11.92 4.75 12.89
C HIS A 60 11.52 4.46 14.35
N GLY A 61 11.52 3.18 14.77
CA GLY A 61 11.27 2.79 16.15
C GLY A 61 9.81 2.85 16.58
N VAL A 62 8.86 3.02 15.64
CA VAL A 62 7.43 2.91 15.95
C VAL A 62 7.12 1.45 16.27
N SER A 63 6.67 1.20 17.50
CA SER A 63 6.30 -0.13 17.95
C SER A 63 5.03 -0.59 17.23
N LEU A 64 5.20 -1.38 16.17
CA LEU A 64 4.11 -2.03 15.43
C LEU A 64 3.50 -3.23 16.17
N ARG A 65 3.82 -3.42 17.46
CA ARG A 65 3.13 -4.42 18.30
C ARG A 65 1.64 -4.12 18.41
N ASP A 66 1.26 -2.85 18.30
CA ASP A 66 -0.14 -2.47 18.22
C ASP A 66 -0.60 -2.53 16.76
N LEU A 67 -1.45 -3.51 16.47
CA LEU A 67 -2.00 -3.75 15.13
C LEU A 67 -2.71 -2.51 14.57
N LYS A 68 -3.31 -1.68 15.45
CA LYS A 68 -4.00 -0.46 15.02
C LYS A 68 -3.02 0.57 14.43
N LEU A 69 -1.87 0.74 15.06
CA LEU A 69 -0.81 1.62 14.57
C LEU A 69 -0.24 1.10 13.25
N ALA A 70 -0.02 -0.21 13.15
CA ALA A 70 0.46 -0.82 11.91
C ALA A 70 -0.50 -0.62 10.73
N ILE A 71 -1.81 -0.80 10.96
CA ILE A 71 -2.83 -0.55 9.94
C ILE A 71 -2.91 0.94 9.58
N ALA A 72 -2.87 1.84 10.55
CA ALA A 72 -2.91 3.29 10.29
C ALA A 72 -1.72 3.76 9.45
N TRP A 73 -0.51 3.33 9.80
CA TRP A 73 0.71 3.63 9.05
C TRP A 73 0.71 3.00 7.65
N GLY A 74 0.30 1.74 7.54
CA GLY A 74 0.23 1.05 6.26
C GLY A 74 -0.80 1.66 5.32
N LEU A 75 -2.04 1.90 5.78
CA LEU A 75 -3.07 2.52 4.94
C LEU A 75 -2.70 3.96 4.57
N GLY A 76 -2.20 4.75 5.52
CA GLY A 76 -1.74 6.11 5.25
C GLY A 76 -0.63 6.12 4.19
N GLY A 77 0.35 5.23 4.34
CA GLY A 77 1.43 5.06 3.38
C GLY A 77 0.97 4.65 1.98
N ALA A 78 0.05 3.68 1.90
CA ALA A 78 -0.52 3.22 0.64
C ALA A 78 -1.23 4.34 -0.12
N PHE A 79 -2.04 5.14 0.58
CA PHE A 79 -2.73 6.29 -0.01
C PHE A 79 -1.77 7.39 -0.44
N THR A 80 -0.79 7.73 0.38
CA THR A 80 0.24 8.72 0.01
C THR A 80 1.00 8.25 -1.23
N PHE A 81 1.41 6.99 -1.27
CA PHE A 81 2.19 6.43 -2.38
C PHE A 81 1.42 6.47 -3.70
N ILE A 82 0.18 5.98 -3.73
CA ILE A 82 -0.67 6.06 -4.92
C ILE A 82 -0.90 7.51 -5.33
N SER A 83 -1.21 8.40 -4.38
CA SER A 83 -1.47 9.81 -4.69
C SER A 83 -0.25 10.48 -5.32
N THR A 84 0.95 10.25 -4.78
CA THR A 84 2.20 10.75 -5.35
C THR A 84 2.42 10.19 -6.76
N MET A 85 2.19 8.90 -6.95
CA MET A 85 2.45 8.26 -8.25
C MET A 85 1.45 8.71 -9.32
N ALA A 86 0.18 8.86 -8.94
CA ALA A 86 -0.85 9.44 -9.80
C ALA A 86 -0.56 10.91 -10.13
N PHE A 87 -0.09 11.68 -9.16
CA PHE A 87 0.33 13.07 -9.38
C PHE A 87 1.49 13.16 -10.38
N ILE A 88 2.50 12.28 -10.25
CA ILE A 88 3.61 12.19 -11.20
C ILE A 88 3.10 11.83 -12.60
N LYS A 89 2.23 10.81 -12.72
CA LYS A 89 1.63 10.41 -14.01
C LYS A 89 0.86 11.56 -14.64
N ALA A 90 0.04 12.27 -13.88
CA ALA A 90 -0.72 13.42 -14.35
C ALA A 90 0.19 14.58 -14.78
N GLY A 91 1.32 14.79 -14.09
CA GLY A 91 2.33 15.78 -14.46
C GLY A 91 3.03 15.44 -15.78
N LEU A 92 3.38 14.16 -15.98
CA LEU A 92 4.02 13.67 -17.21
C LEU A 92 3.06 13.65 -18.41
N ALA A 93 1.77 13.35 -18.20
CA ALA A 93 0.78 13.32 -19.27
C ALA A 93 0.39 14.73 -19.78
N ARG A 94 0.70 15.77 -19.01
CA ARG A 94 0.47 17.18 -19.36
C ARG A 94 1.66 17.84 -20.05
N TRP A 95 2.78 17.13 -20.17
CA TRP A 95 3.98 17.55 -20.90
C TRP A 95 3.98 16.90 -22.29
#